data_AF-A0A377WNS7-F1
#
_entry.id   AF-A0A377WNS7-F1
#
_cell.length_a   1.000
_cell.length_b   1.000
_cell.length_c   1.000
_cell.angle_alpha   90.00
_cell.angle_beta   90.00
_cell.angle_gamma   90.00
#
_symmetry.space_group_name_H-M   'P 1'
#
loop_
_entity.id
_entity.type
_entity.pdbx_description
1 polymer ?
#
loop_
_entity_poly.entity_id
_entity_poly.type
_entity_poly.pdbx_seq_one_letter_code
_entity_poly.pdbx_strand_id
1 'polypeptide(L)'
;MAVRASSFSTTTATPLLKVYAPTQTDMAAWETLIAEYRVAAPAPLTLRPLEPVKYADTADGAALENDWRAMTDVHQFFGLLRKYQLSRQQAFRLVSDDLACRVDRHALPSLLETVRQEGNENHDFRRQSRLRADLYRRPGKAGPPCAAG
;
A
#
# COMPACT_ATOMS: atom_id res chain seq x y z
N MET A 1 5.64 -14.19 28.20
CA MET A 1 5.01 -15.24 27.37
C MET A 1 5.59 -15.13 25.97
N ALA A 2 6.23 -16.19 25.44
CA ALA A 2 6.82 -16.14 24.09
C ALA A 2 5.73 -16.44 23.06
N VAL A 3 5.52 -15.54 22.09
CA VAL A 3 4.55 -15.72 21.01
C VAL A 3 5.23 -16.44 19.84
N ARG A 4 4.68 -17.57 19.39
CA ARG A 4 5.14 -18.29 18.19
C ARG A 4 4.65 -17.58 16.94
N ALA A 5 5.49 -17.54 15.91
CA ALA A 5 5.13 -16.94 14.63
C ALA A 5 5.94 -17.52 13.46
N SER A 6 5.30 -17.59 12.31
CA SER A 6 5.91 -17.90 11.01
C SER A 6 6.07 -16.61 10.21
N SER A 7 7.28 -16.36 9.69
CA SER A 7 7.62 -15.10 9.03
C SER A 7 8.03 -15.33 7.59
N PHE A 8 7.60 -14.45 6.70
CA PHE A 8 7.88 -14.48 5.26
C PHE A 8 8.58 -13.18 4.86
N SER A 9 9.57 -13.28 3.99
CA SER A 9 10.38 -12.14 3.54
C SER A 9 10.63 -12.21 2.04
N THR A 10 10.87 -11.04 1.44
CA THR A 10 11.28 -10.88 0.03
C THR A 10 12.73 -11.30 -0.20
N THR A 11 13.13 -11.36 -1.47
CA THR A 11 14.55 -11.51 -1.88
C THR A 11 15.42 -10.31 -1.51
N THR A 12 14.86 -9.19 -1.06
CA THR A 12 15.60 -8.06 -0.48
C THR A 12 15.68 -8.15 1.05
N ALA A 13 15.27 -9.28 1.64
CA ALA A 13 15.09 -9.49 3.08
C ALA A 13 14.08 -8.54 3.76
N THR A 14 13.25 -7.83 3.00
CA THR A 14 12.14 -7.04 3.53
C THR A 14 11.04 -7.98 4.02
N PRO A 15 10.52 -7.83 5.25
CA PRO A 15 9.38 -8.61 5.73
C PRO A 15 8.20 -8.49 4.76
N LEU A 16 7.44 -9.57 4.58
CA LEU A 16 6.22 -9.64 3.75
C LEU A 16 4.98 -9.86 4.60
N LEU A 17 5.03 -10.88 5.46
CA LEU A 17 3.93 -11.28 6.31
C LEU A 17 4.49 -11.97 7.54
N LYS A 18 3.80 -11.80 8.67
CA LYS A 18 4.04 -12.59 9.86
C LYS A 18 2.71 -13.09 10.40
N VAL A 19 2.61 -14.40 10.54
CA VAL A 19 1.44 -15.08 11.11
C VAL A 19 1.79 -15.46 12.53
N TYR A 20 0.99 -14.98 13.48
CA TYR A 20 1.17 -15.24 14.90
C TYR A 20 0.20 -16.33 15.34
N ALA A 21 0.63 -17.18 16.28
CA ALA A 21 -0.21 -18.17 16.92
C ALA A 21 -0.72 -17.63 18.28
N PRO A 22 -1.93 -17.03 18.35
CA PRO A 22 -2.58 -16.66 19.60
C PRO A 22 -3.03 -17.91 20.40
N THR A 23 -3.56 -17.71 21.60
CA THR A 23 -3.94 -18.80 22.52
C THR A 23 -5.00 -19.76 21.97
N GLN A 24 -5.80 -19.33 20.99
CA GLN A 24 -6.84 -20.15 20.36
C GLN A 24 -6.32 -21.01 19.18
N THR A 25 -5.03 -20.92 18.85
CA THR A 25 -4.44 -21.67 17.73
C THR A 25 -4.42 -23.16 18.05
N ASP A 26 -4.83 -24.00 17.09
CA ASP A 26 -4.58 -25.44 17.16
C ASP A 26 -3.07 -25.68 17.06
N MET A 27 -2.44 -25.91 18.22
CA MET A 27 -1.00 -26.10 18.30
C MET A 27 -0.54 -27.46 17.75
N ALA A 28 -1.40 -28.47 17.71
CA ALA A 28 -1.04 -29.75 17.11
C ALA A 28 -0.95 -29.63 15.58
N ALA A 29 -1.91 -28.93 14.97
CA ALA A 29 -1.87 -28.60 13.54
C ALA A 29 -0.68 -27.67 13.21
N TRP A 30 -0.42 -26.68 14.07
CA TRP A 30 0.74 -25.79 13.91
C TRP A 30 2.06 -26.55 13.90
N GLU A 31 2.32 -27.42 14.88
CA GLU A 31 3.56 -28.19 14.95
C GLU A 31 3.69 -29.17 13.78
N THR A 32 2.58 -29.75 13.31
CA THR A 32 2.57 -30.60 12.10
C THR A 32 3.05 -29.82 10.88
N LEU A 33 2.52 -28.61 10.66
CA LEU A 33 2.93 -27.73 9.56
C LEU A 33 4.41 -27.34 9.67
N ILE A 34 4.87 -26.99 10.88
CA ILE A 34 6.29 -26.65 11.10
C ILE A 34 7.19 -27.85 10.78
N ALA A 35 6.81 -29.06 11.21
CA ALA A 35 7.59 -30.27 10.94
C ALA A 35 7.67 -30.59 9.44
N GLU A 36 6.56 -30.40 8.71
CA GLU A 36 6.49 -30.66 7.26
C GLU A 36 7.36 -29.70 6.44
N TYR A 37 7.35 -28.40 6.77
CA TYR A 37 8.07 -27.38 5.97
C TYR A 37 9.44 -27.00 6.51
N ARG A 38 9.90 -27.60 7.61
CA ARG A 38 11.24 -27.32 8.17
C ARG A 38 12.32 -27.90 7.25
N VAL A 39 13.23 -27.03 6.81
CA VAL A 39 14.47 -27.44 6.14
C VAL A 39 15.57 -27.59 7.18
N ALA A 40 16.16 -28.79 7.30
CA ALA A 40 17.17 -29.10 8.32
C ALA A 40 18.48 -28.32 8.11
N ALA A 41 18.88 -28.08 6.86
CA ALA A 41 20.08 -27.32 6.50
C ALA A 41 19.70 -26.26 5.44
N PRO A 42 19.16 -25.10 5.85
CA PRO A 42 18.75 -24.07 4.91
C PRO A 42 19.97 -23.48 4.20
N ALA A 43 19.90 -23.37 2.87
CA ALA A 43 20.91 -22.68 2.09
C ALA A 43 20.95 -21.18 2.44
N PRO A 44 22.11 -20.51 2.31
CA PRO A 44 22.20 -19.05 2.46
C PRO A 44 21.26 -18.32 1.50
N LEU A 45 20.65 -17.23 1.98
CA LEU A 45 19.76 -16.41 1.14
C LEU A 45 20.59 -15.65 0.09
N THR A 46 20.23 -15.78 -1.18
CA THR A 46 20.74 -14.92 -2.25
C THR A 46 19.88 -13.66 -2.34
N LEU A 47 20.37 -12.56 -1.77
CA LEU A 47 19.65 -11.29 -1.80
C LEU A 47 19.80 -10.61 -3.16
N ARG A 48 18.73 -10.00 -3.66
CA ARG A 48 18.71 -9.22 -4.89
C ARG A 48 18.37 -7.77 -4.58
N PRO A 49 19.15 -6.78 -5.04
CA PRO A 49 18.79 -5.37 -4.90
C PRO A 49 17.43 -5.06 -5.51
N LEU A 50 16.73 -4.07 -4.94
CA LEU A 50 15.49 -3.56 -5.50
C LEU A 50 15.80 -2.57 -6.62
N GLU A 51 15.36 -2.89 -7.84
CA GLU A 51 15.44 -1.95 -8.96
C GLU A 51 14.47 -0.77 -8.73
N PRO A 52 14.94 0.49 -8.90
CA PRO A 52 14.09 1.65 -8.75
C PRO A 52 13.05 1.69 -9.87
N VAL A 53 11.79 1.91 -9.51
CA VAL A 53 10.73 2.15 -10.49
C VAL A 53 10.95 3.53 -11.11
N LYS A 54 11.07 3.59 -12.44
CA LYS A 54 11.09 4.83 -13.21
C LYS A 54 9.67 5.19 -13.63
N TYR A 55 9.33 6.47 -13.50
CA TYR A 55 8.06 7.02 -13.96
C TYR A 55 8.35 8.07 -15.03
N ALA A 56 7.36 8.35 -15.88
CA ALA A 56 7.43 9.44 -16.84
C ALA A 56 7.55 10.79 -16.11
N ASP A 57 8.30 11.71 -16.70
CA ASP A 57 8.45 13.07 -16.18
C ASP A 57 7.16 13.89 -16.38
N THR A 58 6.47 13.66 -17.50
CA THR A 58 5.20 14.33 -17.87
C THR A 58 4.27 13.34 -18.58
N ALA A 59 2.97 13.65 -18.57
CA ALA A 59 1.93 12.92 -19.29
C ALA A 59 0.79 13.87 -19.66
N ASP A 60 -0.02 13.50 -20.65
CA ASP A 60 -1.23 14.23 -21.02
C ASP A 60 -2.33 13.99 -19.97
N GLY A 61 -2.62 15.03 -19.17
CA GLY A 61 -3.63 14.98 -18.13
C GLY A 61 -5.05 14.84 -18.67
N ALA A 62 -5.37 15.44 -19.82
CA ALA A 62 -6.70 15.35 -20.41
C ALA A 62 -6.97 13.95 -20.97
N ALA A 63 -5.98 13.33 -21.61
CA ALA A 63 -6.08 11.94 -22.05
C ALA A 63 -6.19 10.96 -20.87
N LEU A 64 -5.39 11.18 -19.82
CA LEU A 64 -5.47 10.40 -18.57
C LEU A 64 -6.86 10.50 -17.93
N GLU A 65 -7.40 11.71 -17.84
CA GLU A 65 -8.71 11.98 -17.26
C GLU A 65 -9.84 11.31 -18.05
N ASN A 66 -9.83 11.42 -19.39
CA ASN A 66 -10.80 10.75 -20.25
C ASN A 66 -10.76 9.23 -20.07
N ASP A 67 -9.57 8.64 -20.05
CA ASP A 67 -9.40 7.20 -19.81
C ASP A 67 -9.84 6.80 -18.40
N TRP A 68 -9.59 7.64 -17.38
CA TRP A 68 -10.02 7.37 -16.01
C TRP A 68 -11.55 7.36 -15.92
N ARG A 69 -12.23 8.36 -16.49
CA ARG A 69 -13.70 8.45 -16.51
C ARG A 69 -14.35 7.32 -17.30
N ALA A 70 -13.66 6.75 -18.28
CA ALA A 70 -14.11 5.59 -19.04
C ALA A 70 -13.92 4.25 -18.29
N MET A 71 -13.25 4.23 -17.14
CA MET A 71 -13.10 3.01 -16.36
C MET A 71 -14.44 2.53 -15.80
N THR A 72 -14.62 1.22 -15.85
CA THR A 72 -15.81 0.52 -15.33
C THR A 72 -15.51 -0.29 -14.07
N ASP A 73 -14.23 -0.48 -13.75
CA ASP A 73 -13.77 -1.25 -12.59
C ASP A 73 -12.56 -0.57 -11.95
N VAL A 74 -12.56 -0.42 -10.63
CA VAL A 74 -11.48 0.24 -9.85
C VAL A 74 -10.11 -0.41 -10.02
N HIS A 75 -10.05 -1.70 -10.36
CA HIS A 75 -8.80 -2.44 -10.63
C HIS A 75 -8.18 -2.05 -11.97
N GLN A 76 -8.93 -1.45 -12.89
CA GLN A 76 -8.40 -0.92 -14.15
C GLN A 76 -7.44 0.24 -13.92
N PHE A 77 -7.54 0.93 -12.78
CA PHE A 77 -6.66 2.05 -12.44
C PHE A 77 -5.17 1.65 -12.44
N PHE A 78 -4.85 0.41 -12.06
CA PHE A 78 -3.47 -0.08 -12.14
C PHE A 78 -2.96 -0.22 -13.57
N GLY A 79 -3.84 -0.60 -14.51
CA GLY A 79 -3.53 -0.63 -15.94
C GLY A 79 -3.32 0.77 -16.50
N LEU A 80 -4.17 1.72 -16.11
CA LEU A 80 -4.07 3.14 -16.46
C LEU A 80 -2.70 3.71 -16.06
N LEU A 81 -2.27 3.54 -14.81
CA LEU A 81 -0.97 4.01 -14.33
C LEU A 81 0.21 3.42 -15.12
N ARG A 82 0.11 2.14 -15.51
CA ARG A 82 1.14 1.49 -16.34
C ARG A 82 1.18 2.06 -17.76
N LYS A 83 0.01 2.29 -18.37
CA LYS A 83 -0.12 2.88 -19.72
C LYS A 83 0.60 4.23 -19.80
N TYR A 84 0.40 5.09 -18.80
CA TYR A 84 1.03 6.42 -18.75
C TYR A 84 2.39 6.44 -18.04
N GLN A 85 2.86 5.28 -17.52
CA GLN A 85 4.08 5.16 -16.70
C GLN A 85 4.10 6.15 -15.52
N LEU A 86 2.95 6.34 -14.87
CA LEU A 86 2.79 7.28 -13.76
C LEU A 86 2.74 6.56 -12.42
N SER A 87 3.26 7.21 -11.39
CA SER A 87 2.90 6.90 -10.02
C SER A 87 1.48 7.39 -9.71
N ARG A 88 0.83 6.80 -8.70
CA ARG A 88 -0.50 7.26 -8.24
C ARG A 88 -0.54 8.76 -7.96
N GLN A 89 0.47 9.27 -7.24
CA GLN A 89 0.53 10.69 -6.87
C GLN A 89 0.74 11.60 -8.08
N GLN A 90 1.43 11.15 -9.13
CA GLN A 90 1.54 11.92 -10.37
C GLN A 90 0.18 11.98 -11.08
N ALA A 91 -0.50 10.84 -11.22
CA ALA A 91 -1.83 10.79 -11.82
C ALA A 91 -2.82 11.71 -11.09
N PHE A 92 -2.84 11.68 -9.75
CA PHE A 92 -3.72 12.53 -8.93
C PHE A 92 -3.45 14.04 -9.11
N ARG A 93 -2.24 14.45 -9.50
CA ARG A 93 -1.91 15.86 -9.75
C ARG A 93 -2.25 16.34 -11.16
N LEU A 94 -2.55 15.41 -12.08
CA LEU A 94 -2.79 15.72 -13.49
C LEU A 94 -4.27 15.76 -13.85
N VAL A 95 -5.13 15.22 -12.99
CA VAL A 95 -6.59 15.21 -13.19
C VAL A 95 -7.26 16.31 -12.37
N SER A 96 -8.50 16.60 -12.70
CA SER A 96 -9.36 17.53 -11.96
C SER A 96 -9.66 17.10 -10.53
N ASP A 97 -9.98 18.08 -9.67
CA ASP A 97 -10.24 17.87 -8.24
C ASP A 97 -11.47 17.00 -7.94
N ASP A 98 -12.42 16.86 -8.89
CA ASP A 98 -13.57 15.94 -8.73
C ASP A 98 -13.17 14.46 -8.83
N LEU A 99 -12.05 14.14 -9.50
CA LEU A 99 -11.48 12.79 -9.55
C LEU A 99 -10.46 12.56 -8.45
N ALA A 100 -9.61 13.54 -8.16
CA ALA A 100 -8.60 13.43 -7.12
C ALA A 100 -8.36 14.77 -6.42
N CYS A 101 -8.93 14.92 -5.23
CA CYS A 101 -8.71 16.09 -4.39
C CYS A 101 -7.66 15.84 -3.30
N ARG A 102 -6.81 16.84 -3.05
CA ARG A 102 -5.93 16.87 -1.88
C ARG A 102 -6.70 17.35 -0.64
N VAL A 103 -6.74 16.51 0.38
CA VAL A 103 -7.34 16.80 1.69
C VAL A 103 -6.30 17.21 2.74
N ASP A 104 -6.75 17.79 3.85
CA ASP A 104 -5.90 18.10 5.00
C ASP A 104 -5.34 16.83 5.64
N ARG A 105 -4.14 16.93 6.23
CA ARG A 105 -3.46 15.79 6.88
C ARG A 105 -4.24 15.22 8.09
N HIS A 106 -5.17 15.99 8.67
CA HIS A 106 -6.01 15.60 9.77
C HIS A 106 -7.34 14.96 9.33
N ALA A 107 -7.60 14.85 8.02
CA ALA A 107 -8.82 14.23 7.49
C ALA A 107 -8.97 12.77 7.92
N LEU A 108 -7.88 11.98 7.87
CA LEU A 108 -7.95 10.55 8.24
C LEU A 108 -8.24 10.32 9.73
N PRO A 109 -7.52 10.95 10.70
CA PRO A 109 -7.88 10.83 12.11
C PRO A 109 -9.32 11.26 12.41
N SER A 110 -9.78 12.36 11.79
CA SER A 110 -11.14 12.88 11.99
C SER A 110 -12.21 11.94 11.43
N LEU A 111 -11.96 11.36 10.25
CA LEU A 111 -12.84 10.36 9.65
C LEU A 111 -12.95 9.11 10.53
N LEU A 112 -11.83 8.60 11.05
CA LEU A 112 -11.84 7.42 11.91
C LEU A 112 -12.63 7.65 13.20
N GLU A 113 -12.55 8.86 13.78
CA GLU A 113 -13.35 9.22 14.95
C GLU A 113 -14.85 9.29 14.61
N THR A 114 -15.19 9.82 13.44
CA THR A 114 -16.59 9.85 12.95
C THR A 114 -17.13 8.44 12.76
N VAL A 115 -16.38 7.57 12.06
CA VAL A 115 -16.74 6.15 11.85
C VAL A 115 -16.93 5.43 13.19
N ARG A 116 -16.08 5.70 14.19
CA ARG A 116 -16.20 5.14 15.54
C ARG A 116 -17.50 5.57 16.23
N GLN A 117 -17.92 6.82 16.05
CA GLN A 117 -19.14 7.37 16.66
C GLN A 117 -20.41 6.84 15.99
N GLU A 118 -20.38 6.71 14.67
CA GLU A 118 -21.56 6.32 13.87
C GLU A 118 -21.73 4.80 13.75
N GLY A 119 -20.65 4.02 13.91
CA GLY A 119 -20.71 2.56 13.80
C GLY A 119 -20.80 2.05 12.36
N ASN A 120 -20.40 2.86 11.38
CA ASN A 120 -20.43 2.49 9.97
C ASN A 120 -19.32 1.48 9.62
N GLU A 121 -19.60 0.55 8.70
CA GLU A 121 -18.58 -0.35 8.17
C GLU A 121 -17.61 0.39 7.23
N ASN A 122 -16.31 0.17 7.41
CA ASN A 122 -15.27 0.76 6.58
C ASN A 122 -14.19 -0.25 6.21
N HIS A 123 -13.51 -0.02 5.08
CA HIS A 123 -12.42 -0.87 4.60
C HIS A 123 -11.09 -0.12 4.74
N ASP A 124 -10.17 -0.63 5.58
CA ASP A 124 -8.78 -0.13 5.70
C ASP A 124 -7.80 -1.01 4.93
N PHE A 125 -7.25 -0.49 3.84
CA PHE A 125 -6.25 -1.19 3.02
C PHE A 125 -4.82 -0.86 3.48
N ARG A 126 -4.25 -1.74 4.29
CA ARG A 126 -2.83 -1.71 4.64
C ARG A 126 -2.03 -2.59 3.69
N ARG A 127 -0.98 -2.04 3.08
CA ARG A 127 0.09 -2.84 2.45
C ARG A 127 1.43 -2.37 2.97
N GLN A 128 2.41 -3.26 2.97
CA GLN A 128 3.79 -2.88 3.23
C GLN A 128 4.32 -2.04 2.06
N SER A 129 4.90 -0.88 2.38
CA SER A 129 5.44 0.04 1.39
C SER A 129 6.79 -0.44 0.86
N ARG A 130 6.96 -0.41 -0.46
CA ARG A 130 8.23 -0.71 -1.17
C ARG A 130 9.36 0.32 -0.93
N LEU A 131 9.21 1.30 -0.04
CA LEU A 131 10.13 2.43 0.07
C LEU A 131 10.42 2.86 1.52
N ARG A 132 11.70 3.19 1.73
CA ARG A 132 12.33 3.82 2.90
C ARG A 132 11.49 4.97 3.46
N ALA A 133 11.61 5.15 4.77
CA ALA A 133 11.08 6.27 5.55
C ALA A 133 11.63 7.67 5.15
N ASP A 134 12.52 7.76 4.16
CA ASP A 134 13.32 8.96 3.88
C ASP A 134 12.67 9.97 2.91
N LEU A 135 11.45 9.72 2.42
CA LEU A 135 10.76 10.64 1.50
C LEU A 135 9.75 11.60 2.16
N TYR A 136 9.59 11.57 3.48
CA TYR A 136 8.58 12.43 4.15
C TYR A 136 9.04 13.86 4.44
N ARG A 137 10.20 14.30 3.95
CA ARG A 137 10.68 15.67 4.16
C ARG A 137 11.15 16.34 2.86
N ARG A 138 10.23 17.05 2.21
CA ARG A 138 10.56 18.30 1.54
C ARG A 138 9.64 19.42 2.06
N PRO A 139 10.18 20.56 2.51
CA PRO A 139 9.38 21.75 2.73
C PRO A 139 9.16 22.39 1.35
N GLY A 140 7.94 22.35 0.85
CA GLY A 140 7.60 22.90 -0.46
C GLY A 140 6.11 23.17 -0.55
N LYS A 141 5.78 24.47 -0.59
CA LYS A 141 4.46 25.12 -0.58
C LYS A 141 3.27 24.22 -0.93
N ALA A 142 2.43 23.97 0.07
CA ALA A 142 1.14 23.33 -0.13
C ALA A 142 0.22 24.26 -0.92
N GLY A 143 -0.30 23.79 -2.06
CA GLY A 143 -1.52 24.37 -2.62
C GLY A 143 -2.69 24.21 -1.65
N PRO A 144 -3.72 25.06 -1.73
CA PRO A 144 -4.84 25.01 -0.81
C PRO A 144 -5.53 23.64 -0.89
N PRO A 145 -6.01 23.07 0.24
CA PRO A 145 -6.93 21.94 0.20
C PRO A 145 -8.17 22.37 -0.60
N CYS A 146 -8.82 21.43 -1.29
CA CYS A 146 -10.10 21.75 -1.92
C CYS A 146 -11.09 22.18 -0.82
N ALA A 147 -11.99 23.10 -1.16
CA ALA A 147 -13.06 23.47 -0.24
C ALA A 147 -13.82 22.21 0.16
N ALA A 148 -13.97 21.99 1.47
CA ALA A 148 -14.90 20.98 1.96
C ALA A 148 -16.30 21.43 1.54
N GLY A 149 -16.90 20.71 0.60
CA GLY A 149 -18.33 20.80 0.32
C GLY A 149 -19.15 20.20 1.46
#